data_AF-N6VDF6-F1
#
_entry.id   AF-N6VDF6-F1
#
_cell.length_a   1.000
_cell.length_b   1.000
_cell.length_c   1.000
_cell.angle_alpha   90.00
_cell.angle_beta   90.00
_cell.angle_gamma   90.00
#
_symmetry.space_group_name_H-M   'P 1'
#
loop_
_entity.id
_entity.type
_entity.pdbx_description
1 polymer ?
#
loop_
_entity_poly.entity_id
_entity_poly.type
_entity_poly.pdbx_seq_one_letter_code
_entity_poly.pdbx_strand_id
1 'polypeptide(L)'
;MGIYAVGATGMTMTLDEVKISKVQTGVYAVNGTLEMEKGSVTEFTEYGVNVGVLVTRASLTGTVITGKGSGTGIHAAGTKEMMMTLEKVEIKGVEKGVYMEKGESLTIRENSRIEFKGDGVGVGVGSGVKNVSLNDVTIKGEDKGSGMGTGIYAMGAGNGTLTMTLEKVDIKGVEMGVYMEKEGKSLTISGNSTIEFKENGKGHGGLWDGGNELDDIVG
;
A
#
# COMPACT_ATOMS: atom_id res chain seq x y z
N MET A 1 -21.54 0.38 4.86
CA MET A 1 -20.58 1.42 5.27
C MET A 1 -20.48 1.38 6.79
N GLY A 2 -19.28 1.48 7.36
CA GLY A 2 -19.07 1.55 8.82
C GLY A 2 -19.08 2.99 9.33
N ILE A 3 -18.01 3.74 9.04
CA ILE A 3 -17.85 5.16 9.34
C ILE A 3 -17.82 5.95 8.03
N TYR A 4 -18.63 7.00 7.97
CA TYR A 4 -18.62 7.99 6.90
C TYR A 4 -18.27 9.35 7.50
N ALA A 5 -17.14 9.89 7.08
CA ALA A 5 -16.46 10.98 7.75
C ALA A 5 -16.29 12.18 6.81
N VAL A 6 -17.07 13.22 7.04
CA VAL A 6 -17.01 14.47 6.27
C VAL A 6 -16.49 15.58 7.18
N GLY A 7 -15.18 15.86 7.09
CA GLY A 7 -14.57 17.01 7.76
C GLY A 7 -14.68 18.30 6.93
N ALA A 8 -14.71 19.45 7.61
CA ALA A 8 -14.33 20.70 6.94
C ALA A 8 -12.82 20.74 6.70
N THR A 9 -12.35 21.59 5.79
CA THR A 9 -10.91 21.75 5.52
C THR A 9 -10.17 22.09 6.82
N GLY A 10 -9.14 21.30 7.14
CA GLY A 10 -8.34 21.45 8.36
C GLY A 10 -8.92 20.77 9.62
N MET A 11 -10.11 20.15 9.56
CA MET A 11 -10.57 19.30 10.65
C MET A 11 -9.78 18.00 10.70
N THR A 12 -9.52 17.55 11.92
CA THR A 12 -8.94 16.23 12.20
C THR A 12 -10.02 15.33 12.75
N MET A 13 -10.18 14.16 12.15
CA MET A 13 -10.98 13.08 12.69
C MET A 13 -10.07 12.06 13.34
N THR A 14 -10.26 11.82 14.63
CA THR A 14 -9.53 10.80 15.39
C THR A 14 -10.45 9.64 15.71
N LEU A 15 -10.01 8.42 15.38
CA LEU A 15 -10.68 7.15 15.69
C LEU A 15 -9.77 6.34 16.60
N ASP A 16 -10.05 6.32 17.90
CA ASP A 16 -9.28 5.57 18.89
C ASP A 16 -10.00 4.26 19.27
N GLU A 17 -9.32 3.13 19.11
CA GLU A 17 -9.76 1.77 19.45
C GLU A 17 -11.09 1.31 18.82
N VAL A 18 -11.54 2.00 17.76
CA VAL A 18 -12.80 1.74 17.07
C VAL A 18 -12.78 0.37 16.36
N LYS A 19 -13.86 -0.42 16.52
CA LYS A 19 -14.04 -1.72 15.86
C LYS A 19 -15.22 -1.71 14.90
N ILE A 20 -14.97 -2.05 13.64
CA ILE A 20 -15.94 -2.11 12.55
C ILE A 20 -15.91 -3.53 11.97
N SER A 21 -17.07 -4.10 11.67
CA SER A 21 -17.14 -5.41 11.02
C SER A 21 -18.33 -5.54 10.06
N LYS A 22 -18.24 -6.46 9.08
CA LYS A 22 -19.34 -6.87 8.19
C LYS A 22 -19.96 -5.74 7.38
N VAL A 23 -19.11 -4.92 6.77
CA VAL A 23 -19.51 -3.75 5.98
C VAL A 23 -18.93 -3.82 4.58
N GLN A 24 -19.51 -3.11 3.61
CA GLN A 24 -18.85 -2.96 2.32
C GLN A 24 -17.53 -2.16 2.43
N THR A 25 -17.64 -0.97 3.02
CA THR A 25 -16.51 -0.08 3.34
C THR A 25 -16.47 0.18 4.83
N GLY A 26 -15.29 0.03 5.44
CA GLY A 26 -15.04 0.26 6.86
C GLY A 26 -15.09 1.73 7.24
N VAL A 27 -14.04 2.46 6.92
CA VAL A 27 -13.94 3.91 7.12
C VAL A 27 -13.88 4.60 5.77
N TYR A 28 -14.67 5.66 5.58
CA TYR A 28 -14.51 6.56 4.43
C TYR A 28 -14.31 8.00 4.92
N ALA A 29 -13.07 8.48 4.85
CA ALA A 29 -12.71 9.88 5.12
C ALA A 29 -12.76 10.70 3.83
N VAL A 30 -13.63 11.71 3.78
CA VAL A 30 -13.88 12.48 2.56
C VAL A 30 -12.94 13.69 2.44
N ASN A 31 -12.65 14.37 3.55
CA ASN A 31 -11.89 15.63 3.59
C ASN A 31 -11.21 15.82 4.96
N GLY A 32 -10.16 16.64 5.01
CA GLY A 32 -9.45 17.00 6.23
C GLY A 32 -8.28 16.07 6.54
N THR A 33 -8.09 15.75 7.82
CA THR A 33 -7.11 14.79 8.31
C THR A 33 -7.81 13.59 8.95
N LEU A 34 -7.33 12.38 8.65
CA LEU A 34 -7.76 11.15 9.33
C LEU A 34 -6.63 10.65 10.24
N GLU A 35 -6.95 10.43 11.50
CA GLU A 35 -6.10 9.74 12.47
C GLU A 35 -6.87 8.54 13.00
N MET A 36 -6.27 7.36 12.90
CA MET A 36 -6.84 6.14 13.47
C MET A 36 -5.78 5.47 14.33
N GLU A 37 -6.10 5.32 15.61
CA GLU A 37 -5.23 4.73 16.61
C GLU A 37 -5.85 3.42 17.07
N LYS A 38 -5.09 2.34 16.89
CA LYS A 38 -5.49 0.97 17.15
C LYS A 38 -6.78 0.63 16.39
N GLY A 39 -7.64 -0.17 17.01
CA GLY A 39 -8.93 -0.55 16.43
C GLY A 39 -8.81 -1.58 15.30
N SER A 40 -9.95 -1.88 14.69
CA SER A 40 -10.00 -2.88 13.62
C SER A 40 -11.14 -2.66 12.63
N VAL A 41 -10.89 -2.96 11.36
CA VAL A 41 -11.92 -3.11 10.32
C VAL A 41 -11.87 -4.53 9.79
N THR A 42 -12.93 -5.31 10.01
CA THR A 42 -12.95 -6.73 9.63
C THR A 42 -14.14 -7.10 8.75
N GLU A 43 -14.02 -8.21 8.03
CA GLU A 43 -15.10 -8.77 7.20
C GLU A 43 -15.64 -7.78 6.15
N PHE A 44 -14.81 -6.84 5.68
CA PHE A 44 -15.22 -5.92 4.62
C PHE A 44 -15.11 -6.53 3.23
N THR A 45 -15.83 -5.96 2.26
CA THR A 45 -15.88 -6.50 0.89
C THR A 45 -15.24 -5.59 -0.17
N GLU A 46 -15.18 -4.28 0.06
CA GLU A 46 -14.62 -3.32 -0.91
C GLU A 46 -13.41 -2.58 -0.36
N TYR A 47 -13.58 -1.78 0.70
CA TYR A 47 -12.49 -1.02 1.31
C TYR A 47 -12.44 -1.19 2.83
N GLY A 48 -11.26 -1.46 3.39
CA GLY A 48 -11.05 -1.37 4.83
C GLY A 48 -11.10 0.08 5.27
N VAL A 49 -10.19 0.87 4.74
CA VAL A 49 -10.14 2.34 4.90
C VAL A 49 -10.04 2.98 3.51
N ASN A 50 -10.96 3.88 3.19
CA ASN A 50 -10.96 4.67 1.96
C ASN A 50 -10.68 6.14 2.32
N VAL A 51 -9.64 6.71 1.72
CA VAL A 51 -9.19 8.07 1.94
C VAL A 51 -9.46 8.88 0.67
N GLY A 52 -10.38 9.84 0.79
CA GLY A 52 -10.93 10.62 -0.31
C GLY A 52 -9.98 11.69 -0.85
N VAL A 53 -10.37 12.26 -1.99
CA VAL A 53 -9.58 13.22 -2.78
C VAL A 53 -9.31 14.56 -2.11
N LEU A 54 -10.01 14.89 -1.01
CA LEU A 54 -9.80 16.14 -0.26
C LEU A 54 -9.04 15.92 1.05
N VAL A 55 -8.64 14.68 1.36
CA VAL A 55 -7.83 14.40 2.56
C VAL A 55 -6.38 14.79 2.29
N THR A 56 -5.82 15.60 3.18
CA THR A 56 -4.44 16.08 3.09
C THR A 56 -3.48 15.27 3.95
N ARG A 57 -3.98 14.57 4.97
CA ARG A 57 -3.18 13.71 5.85
C ARG A 57 -3.99 12.50 6.31
N ALA A 58 -3.38 11.33 6.30
CA ALA A 58 -3.94 10.14 6.94
C ALA A 58 -2.87 9.41 7.74
N SER A 59 -3.13 9.15 9.02
CA SER A 59 -2.26 8.39 9.92
C SER A 59 -3.03 7.22 10.51
N LEU A 60 -2.52 6.00 10.35
CA LEU A 60 -3.06 4.80 10.99
C LEU A 60 -1.96 4.14 11.81
N THR A 61 -2.18 3.93 13.10
CA THR A 61 -1.21 3.35 14.02
C THR A 61 -1.80 2.16 14.76
N GLY A 62 -1.21 0.97 14.67
CA GLY A 62 -1.66 -0.22 15.40
C GLY A 62 -3.00 -0.79 14.94
N THR A 63 -3.46 -0.45 13.74
CA THR A 63 -4.77 -0.84 13.21
C THR A 63 -4.72 -2.20 12.51
N VAL A 64 -5.76 -3.02 12.73
CA VAL A 64 -5.94 -4.32 12.06
C VAL A 64 -7.04 -4.26 11.01
N ILE A 65 -6.72 -4.64 9.77
CA ILE A 65 -7.62 -4.59 8.62
C ILE A 65 -7.72 -5.99 8.02
N THR A 66 -8.93 -6.58 7.99
CA THR A 66 -9.14 -7.94 7.46
C THR A 66 -10.33 -7.98 6.50
N GLY A 67 -10.06 -8.24 5.22
CA GLY A 67 -11.09 -8.41 4.19
C GLY A 67 -11.61 -9.84 4.07
N LYS A 68 -12.45 -10.09 3.05
CA LYS A 68 -13.03 -11.41 2.73
C LYS A 68 -12.35 -12.14 1.56
N GLY A 69 -11.15 -11.71 1.19
CA GLY A 69 -10.35 -12.27 0.09
C GLY A 69 -10.42 -11.48 -1.21
N SER A 70 -11.10 -10.33 -1.20
CA SER A 70 -11.20 -9.37 -2.31
C SER A 70 -11.11 -7.94 -1.77
N GLY A 71 -11.03 -6.96 -2.67
CA GLY A 71 -11.03 -5.54 -2.31
C GLY A 71 -9.68 -5.04 -1.78
N THR A 72 -9.68 -3.81 -1.28
CA THR A 72 -8.46 -3.09 -0.89
C THR A 72 -8.46 -2.83 0.62
N GLY A 73 -7.36 -3.16 1.31
CA GLY A 73 -7.17 -2.86 2.72
C GLY A 73 -7.24 -1.37 3.00
N ILE A 74 -6.31 -0.62 2.42
CA ILE A 74 -6.28 0.84 2.49
C ILE A 74 -6.22 1.40 1.08
N HIS A 75 -7.21 2.20 0.72
CA HIS A 75 -7.27 2.93 -0.53
C HIS A 75 -7.12 4.43 -0.27
N ALA A 76 -6.26 5.10 -1.03
CA ALA A 76 -6.02 6.53 -0.90
C ALA A 76 -6.04 7.21 -2.26
N ALA A 77 -7.13 7.92 -2.54
CA ALA A 77 -7.20 8.81 -3.69
C ALA A 77 -6.33 10.06 -3.44
N GLY A 78 -6.52 10.71 -2.28
CA GLY A 78 -5.70 11.81 -1.76
C GLY A 78 -5.66 13.08 -2.63
N THR A 79 -5.17 14.19 -2.05
CA THR A 79 -4.69 15.35 -2.83
C THR A 79 -3.26 15.07 -3.35
N LYS A 80 -2.70 15.96 -4.17
CA LYS A 80 -1.31 15.84 -4.63
C LYS A 80 -0.29 16.05 -3.50
N GLU A 81 -0.69 16.78 -2.47
CA GLU A 81 0.10 17.13 -1.29
C GLU A 81 -0.14 16.16 -0.13
N MET A 82 -0.97 15.13 -0.35
CA MET A 82 -1.40 14.22 0.70
C MET A 82 -0.22 13.43 1.26
N MET A 83 -0.12 13.36 2.58
CA MET A 83 0.84 12.51 3.29
C MET A 83 0.12 11.37 4.00
N MET A 84 0.52 10.14 3.71
CA MET A 84 0.04 8.93 4.38
C MET A 84 1.13 8.34 5.27
N THR A 85 0.78 7.98 6.50
CA THR A 85 1.68 7.27 7.42
C THR A 85 0.96 6.08 8.06
N LEU A 86 1.54 4.89 7.93
CA LEU A 86 1.02 3.64 8.44
C LEU A 86 2.07 3.02 9.37
N GLU A 87 1.71 2.77 10.62
CA GLU A 87 2.62 2.30 11.67
C GLU A 87 2.02 1.10 12.37
N LYS A 88 2.76 -0.01 12.48
CA LYS A 88 2.24 -1.24 13.10
C LYS A 88 0.89 -1.68 12.53
N VAL A 89 0.68 -1.48 11.23
CA VAL A 89 -0.59 -1.82 10.56
C VAL A 89 -0.54 -3.27 10.08
N GLU A 90 -1.61 -4.00 10.33
CA GLU A 90 -1.78 -5.37 9.84
C GLU A 90 -2.93 -5.43 8.83
N ILE A 91 -2.66 -5.92 7.62
CA ILE A 91 -3.65 -6.10 6.55
C ILE A 91 -3.63 -7.54 6.08
N LYS A 92 -4.80 -8.18 5.97
CA LYS A 92 -4.91 -9.52 5.39
C LYS A 92 -6.26 -9.79 4.74
N GLY A 93 -6.33 -10.86 3.94
CA GLY A 93 -7.57 -11.28 3.31
C GLY A 93 -8.08 -10.25 2.30
N VAL A 94 -7.19 -9.62 1.55
CA VAL A 94 -7.51 -8.60 0.55
C VAL A 94 -6.86 -8.95 -0.79
N GLU A 95 -7.35 -8.34 -1.86
CA GLU A 95 -6.68 -8.39 -3.16
C GLU A 95 -5.57 -7.34 -3.23
N LYS A 96 -5.81 -6.15 -2.67
CA LYS A 96 -4.81 -5.09 -2.56
C LYS A 96 -4.57 -4.72 -1.10
N GLY A 97 -3.31 -4.72 -0.66
CA GLY A 97 -2.96 -4.32 0.70
C GLY A 97 -3.17 -2.82 0.91
N VAL A 98 -2.26 -2.02 0.36
CA VAL A 98 -2.30 -0.56 0.35
C VAL A 98 -2.24 -0.07 -1.09
N TYR A 99 -3.14 0.84 -1.47
CA TYR A 99 -3.14 1.46 -2.79
C TYR A 99 -3.29 2.98 -2.66
N MET A 100 -2.29 3.73 -3.13
CA MET A 100 -2.30 5.20 -3.11
C MET A 100 -2.22 5.74 -4.54
N GLU A 101 -3.28 6.37 -5.01
CA GLU A 101 -3.36 6.92 -6.37
C GLU A 101 -2.48 8.16 -6.55
N LYS A 102 -2.53 9.09 -5.58
CA LYS A 102 -1.85 10.40 -5.62
C LYS A 102 -1.42 10.83 -4.22
N GLY A 103 -0.34 11.60 -4.16
CA GLY A 103 0.07 12.33 -2.97
C GLY A 103 1.57 12.56 -2.88
N GLU A 104 1.97 13.31 -1.87
CA GLU A 104 3.37 13.69 -1.68
C GLU A 104 4.18 12.50 -1.16
N SER A 105 3.62 11.75 -0.21
CA SER A 105 4.32 10.62 0.39
C SER A 105 3.42 9.51 0.93
N LEU A 106 3.89 8.28 0.78
CA LEU A 106 3.44 7.09 1.49
C LEU A 106 4.56 6.58 2.40
N THR A 107 4.32 6.54 3.70
CA THR A 107 5.24 5.93 4.67
C THR A 107 4.58 4.74 5.34
N ILE A 108 5.22 3.58 5.33
CA ILE A 108 4.78 2.38 6.05
C ILE A 108 5.94 1.88 6.90
N ARG A 109 5.72 1.70 8.20
CA ARG A 109 6.81 1.38 9.12
C ARG A 109 6.39 0.58 10.35
N GLU A 110 7.39 0.25 11.18
CA GLU A 110 7.25 -0.37 12.50
C GLU A 110 6.56 -1.75 12.46
N ASN A 111 7.23 -2.76 11.89
CA ASN A 111 6.73 -4.13 11.78
C ASN A 111 5.33 -4.23 11.13
N SER A 112 5.00 -3.34 10.19
CA SER A 112 3.74 -3.43 9.47
C SER A 112 3.70 -4.70 8.61
N ARG A 113 2.54 -5.37 8.55
CA ARG A 113 2.36 -6.65 7.85
C ARG A 113 1.23 -6.54 6.83
N ILE A 114 1.54 -6.82 5.58
CA ILE A 114 0.60 -6.71 4.47
C ILE A 114 0.50 -8.06 3.76
N GLU A 115 -0.65 -8.70 3.88
CA GLU A 115 -0.96 -9.97 3.22
C GLU A 115 -2.06 -9.76 2.17
N PHE A 116 -1.81 -10.23 0.95
CA PHE A 116 -2.74 -10.12 -0.16
C PHE A 116 -2.91 -11.47 -0.89
N LYS A 117 -3.95 -11.61 -1.70
CA LYS A 117 -4.34 -12.88 -2.34
C LYS A 117 -4.38 -12.79 -3.86
N GLY A 118 -4.24 -13.94 -4.51
CA GLY A 118 -4.38 -14.09 -5.96
C GLY A 118 -3.33 -13.30 -6.73
N ASP A 119 -3.73 -12.74 -7.87
CA ASP A 119 -2.92 -11.86 -8.72
C ASP A 119 -2.80 -10.42 -8.15
N GLY A 120 -3.07 -10.27 -6.86
CA GLY A 120 -3.18 -9.00 -6.17
C GLY A 120 -1.86 -8.26 -5.99
N VAL A 121 -1.94 -7.17 -5.23
CA VAL A 121 -0.81 -6.27 -4.96
C VAL A 121 -0.66 -6.03 -3.46
N GLY A 122 0.56 -6.16 -2.94
CA GLY A 122 0.86 -5.76 -1.56
C GLY A 122 0.75 -4.25 -1.37
N VAL A 123 1.65 -3.49 -2.00
CA VAL A 123 1.66 -2.02 -1.99
C VAL A 123 1.66 -1.49 -3.41
N GLY A 124 0.62 -0.75 -3.78
CA GLY A 124 0.50 -0.12 -5.10
C GLY A 124 0.52 1.40 -5.02
N VAL A 125 1.24 2.04 -5.93
CA VAL A 125 1.26 3.51 -6.05
C VAL A 125 0.97 3.97 -7.48
N GLY A 126 0.08 4.95 -7.60
CA GLY A 126 -0.28 5.58 -8.85
C GLY A 126 0.70 6.69 -9.25
N SER A 127 0.45 7.28 -10.43
CA SER A 127 1.39 8.22 -11.04
C SER A 127 1.49 9.60 -10.39
N GLY A 128 0.59 9.89 -9.45
CA GLY A 128 0.64 11.12 -8.66
C GLY A 128 1.46 11.00 -7.38
N VAL A 129 2.09 9.87 -7.09
CA VAL A 129 2.89 9.64 -5.88
C VAL A 129 4.36 9.96 -6.13
N LYS A 130 4.98 10.74 -5.24
CA LYS A 130 6.40 11.13 -5.38
C LYS A 130 7.36 10.31 -4.53
N ASN A 131 7.00 10.06 -3.27
CA ASN A 131 7.88 9.41 -2.30
C ASN A 131 7.20 8.21 -1.66
N VAL A 132 7.88 7.08 -1.61
CA VAL A 132 7.45 5.91 -0.84
C VAL A 132 8.59 5.50 0.07
N SER A 133 8.29 5.33 1.36
CA SER A 133 9.25 4.82 2.34
C SER A 133 8.64 3.65 3.09
N LEU A 134 9.22 2.48 2.90
CA LEU A 134 8.91 1.27 3.66
C LEU A 134 10.08 0.97 4.58
N ASN A 135 9.83 0.89 5.88
CA ASN A 135 10.85 0.57 6.88
C ASN A 135 10.36 -0.49 7.85
N ASP A 136 11.00 -1.66 7.89
CA ASP A 136 10.58 -2.76 8.77
C ASP A 136 9.14 -3.22 8.44
N VAL A 137 8.97 -3.72 7.21
CA VAL A 137 7.67 -4.08 6.62
C VAL A 137 7.73 -5.48 6.02
N THR A 138 6.75 -6.32 6.33
CA THR A 138 6.55 -7.60 5.64
C THR A 138 5.42 -7.49 4.63
N ILE A 139 5.69 -7.82 3.37
CA ILE A 139 4.69 -7.97 2.31
C ILE A 139 4.64 -9.43 1.88
N LYS A 140 3.46 -10.04 1.90
CA LYS A 140 3.31 -11.46 1.61
C LYS A 140 2.13 -11.71 0.67
N GLY A 141 2.41 -12.32 -0.47
CA GLY A 141 1.38 -12.97 -1.27
C GLY A 141 0.97 -14.30 -0.61
N GLU A 142 -0.31 -14.46 -0.30
CA GLU A 142 -0.89 -15.72 0.12
C GLU A 142 -1.38 -16.49 -1.11
N ASP A 143 -0.87 -17.71 -1.28
CA ASP A 143 -1.17 -18.49 -2.45
C ASP A 143 -1.88 -19.82 -2.18
N LYS A 144 -2.83 -20.12 -3.08
CA LYS A 144 -3.41 -21.44 -3.34
C LYS A 144 -3.65 -21.64 -4.86
N GLY A 145 -2.92 -20.97 -5.75
CA GLY A 145 -3.15 -21.07 -7.21
C GLY A 145 -1.99 -20.60 -8.09
N SER A 146 -2.21 -20.50 -9.41
CA SER A 146 -1.21 -20.11 -10.44
C SER A 146 -0.94 -18.60 -10.51
N GLY A 147 -1.11 -17.86 -9.40
CA GLY A 147 -1.33 -16.42 -9.46
C GLY A 147 -0.07 -15.54 -9.47
N MET A 148 -0.08 -14.53 -10.34
CA MET A 148 1.00 -13.57 -10.65
C MET A 148 1.06 -12.37 -9.67
N GLY A 149 0.89 -12.64 -8.38
CA GLY A 149 0.85 -11.57 -7.36
C GLY A 149 2.12 -10.72 -7.32
N THR A 150 1.96 -9.40 -7.11
CA THR A 150 3.06 -8.43 -7.06
C THR A 150 3.24 -7.85 -5.66
N GLY A 151 4.45 -7.86 -5.12
CA GLY A 151 4.76 -7.28 -3.82
C GLY A 151 4.53 -5.77 -3.80
N ILE A 152 5.28 -5.05 -4.63
CA ILE A 152 5.18 -3.60 -4.80
C ILE A 152 4.94 -3.28 -6.28
N TYR A 153 3.89 -2.53 -6.56
CA TYR A 153 3.56 -2.06 -7.91
C TYR A 153 3.61 -0.53 -7.96
N ALA A 154 4.23 0.02 -9.00
CA ALA A 154 4.27 1.45 -9.25
C ALA A 154 3.87 1.76 -10.70
N MET A 155 2.88 2.62 -10.90
CA MET A 155 2.57 3.15 -12.23
C MET A 155 3.67 4.11 -12.74
N GLY A 156 4.49 4.65 -11.83
CA GLY A 156 5.55 5.62 -12.11
C GLY A 156 5.05 7.06 -12.08
N ALA A 157 5.88 8.03 -11.70
CA ALA A 157 5.48 9.42 -11.40
C ALA A 157 5.10 10.29 -12.63
N GLY A 158 4.64 9.66 -13.73
CA GLY A 158 4.47 10.29 -15.03
C GLY A 158 5.73 11.07 -15.43
N ASN A 159 5.58 12.38 -15.61
CA ASN A 159 6.66 13.27 -16.02
C ASN A 159 7.70 13.56 -14.90
N GLY A 160 7.48 13.07 -13.68
CA GLY A 160 8.33 13.28 -12.51
C GLY A 160 9.21 12.08 -12.16
N THR A 161 9.77 12.11 -10.95
CA THR A 161 10.57 11.02 -10.37
C THR A 161 9.80 10.41 -9.22
N LEU A 162 9.75 9.07 -9.17
CA LEU A 162 9.29 8.31 -8.02
C LEU A 162 10.51 7.85 -7.22
N THR A 163 10.60 8.26 -5.96
CA THR A 163 11.63 7.77 -5.05
C THR A 163 11.04 6.74 -4.10
N MET A 164 11.61 5.55 -4.06
CA MET A 164 11.24 4.48 -3.13
C MET A 164 12.42 4.16 -2.22
N THR A 165 12.21 4.13 -0.91
CA THR A 165 13.19 3.65 0.06
C THR A 165 12.64 2.40 0.71
N LEU A 166 13.36 1.28 0.58
CA LEU A 166 12.99 -0.03 1.10
C LEU A 166 14.06 -0.48 2.10
N GLU A 167 13.84 -0.19 3.37
CA GLU A 167 14.76 -0.54 4.45
C GLU A 167 14.14 -1.66 5.29
N LYS A 168 14.80 -2.82 5.41
CA LYS A 168 14.29 -3.99 6.14
C LYS A 168 12.90 -4.41 5.65
N VAL A 169 12.71 -4.47 4.35
CA VAL A 169 11.47 -4.95 3.75
C VAL A 169 11.63 -6.41 3.36
N ASP A 170 10.70 -7.24 3.81
CA ASP A 170 10.61 -8.65 3.43
C ASP A 170 9.43 -8.85 2.50
N ILE A 171 9.70 -9.13 1.22
CA ILE A 171 8.67 -9.47 0.24
C ILE A 171 8.73 -10.97 -0.04
N LYS A 172 7.61 -11.69 0.09
CA LYS A 172 7.60 -13.16 -0.12
C LYS A 172 6.30 -13.71 -0.68
N GLY A 173 6.39 -14.88 -1.30
CA GLY A 173 5.22 -15.55 -1.87
C GLY A 173 4.61 -14.78 -3.04
N VAL A 174 5.45 -14.08 -3.81
CA VAL A 174 5.05 -13.25 -4.96
C VAL A 174 5.65 -13.80 -6.24
N GLU A 175 5.03 -13.49 -7.38
CA GLU A 175 5.67 -13.68 -8.67
C GLU A 175 6.60 -12.51 -8.98
N MET A 176 6.15 -11.28 -8.71
CA MET A 176 6.92 -10.06 -8.93
C MET A 176 7.21 -9.38 -7.59
N GLY A 177 8.47 -9.01 -7.34
CA GLY A 177 8.90 -8.36 -6.11
C GLY A 177 8.51 -6.89 -6.11
N VAL A 178 9.17 -6.13 -6.98
CA VAL A 178 8.86 -4.74 -7.29
C VAL A 178 8.68 -4.60 -8.79
N TYR A 179 7.57 -4.00 -9.23
CA TYR A 179 7.26 -3.76 -10.63
C TYR A 179 6.93 -2.28 -10.85
N MET A 180 7.46 -1.71 -11.93
CA MET A 180 7.17 -0.34 -12.35
C MET A 180 6.70 -0.31 -13.82
N GLU A 181 5.65 0.44 -14.12
CA GLU A 181 5.24 0.69 -15.51
C GLU A 181 6.10 1.77 -16.18
N LYS A 182 6.21 1.68 -17.52
CA LYS A 182 7.07 2.48 -18.42
C LYS A 182 6.86 4.01 -18.37
N GLU A 183 5.82 4.49 -17.69
CA GLU A 183 5.43 5.90 -17.74
C GLU A 183 6.20 6.78 -16.73
N GLY A 184 6.95 6.20 -15.79
CA GLY A 184 7.77 6.98 -14.86
C GLY A 184 9.19 7.19 -15.37
N LYS A 185 9.69 8.43 -15.29
CA LYS A 185 11.04 8.75 -15.78
C LYS A 185 12.18 8.08 -15.03
N SER A 186 12.01 7.83 -13.74
CA SER A 186 13.03 7.18 -12.91
C SER A 186 12.43 6.60 -11.63
N LEU A 187 13.00 5.47 -11.21
CA LEU A 187 12.79 4.84 -9.93
C LEU A 187 14.13 4.67 -9.23
N THR A 188 14.25 5.25 -8.05
CA THR A 188 15.38 5.02 -7.15
C THR A 188 14.90 4.14 -6.02
N ILE A 189 15.54 2.98 -5.83
CA ILE A 189 15.37 2.10 -4.67
C ILE A 189 16.65 2.14 -3.84
N SER A 190 16.53 2.27 -2.53
CA SER A 190 17.67 2.23 -1.59
C SER A 190 17.28 1.53 -0.29
N GLY A 191 18.26 1.01 0.43
CA GLY A 191 18.10 0.26 1.68
C GLY A 191 18.38 -1.24 1.53
N ASN A 192 18.42 -1.95 2.65
CA ASN A 192 18.69 -3.39 2.68
C ASN A 192 17.38 -4.18 2.83
N SER A 193 16.96 -4.93 1.81
CA SER A 193 15.67 -5.64 1.79
C SER A 193 15.80 -7.02 1.15
N THR A 194 14.90 -7.95 1.50
CA THR A 194 14.89 -9.32 0.98
C THR A 194 13.64 -9.54 0.12
N ILE A 195 13.81 -10.13 -1.07
CA ILE A 195 12.71 -10.52 -1.95
C ILE A 195 12.81 -12.02 -2.23
N GLU A 196 11.76 -12.76 -1.87
CA GLU A 196 11.62 -14.19 -2.08
C GLU A 196 10.50 -14.48 -3.10
N PHE A 197 10.87 -15.10 -4.22
CA PHE A 197 9.96 -15.44 -5.31
C PHE A 197 9.41 -16.86 -5.17
N LYS A 198 8.22 -17.11 -5.75
CA LYS A 198 7.70 -18.48 -5.93
C LYS A 198 8.59 -19.29 -6.89
N GLU A 199 8.46 -20.61 -6.86
CA GLU A 199 9.11 -21.50 -7.83
C GLU A 199 8.62 -21.17 -9.25
N ASN A 200 9.53 -20.75 -10.14
CA ASN A 200 9.26 -20.15 -11.46
C ASN A 200 8.68 -18.73 -11.47
N GLY A 201 8.58 -18.08 -10.31
CA GLY A 201 8.30 -16.64 -10.23
C GLY A 201 9.39 -15.86 -10.97
N LYS A 202 8.99 -14.83 -11.72
CA LYS A 202 9.93 -13.95 -12.39
C LYS A 202 10.55 -13.00 -11.38
N GLY A 203 11.61 -13.49 -10.74
CA GLY A 203 12.47 -12.68 -9.95
C GLY A 203 13.42 -11.86 -10.78
N HIS A 204 12.96 -10.72 -11.28
CA HIS A 204 13.89 -9.69 -11.71
C HIS A 204 14.40 -9.01 -10.43
N GLY A 205 15.58 -9.41 -9.97
CA GLY A 205 16.38 -8.62 -9.02
C GLY A 205 16.85 -7.27 -9.61
N GLY A 206 16.48 -6.98 -10.86
CA GLY A 206 16.74 -5.74 -11.58
C GLY A 206 15.45 -4.99 -11.89
N LEU A 207 15.50 -3.66 -11.74
CA LEU A 207 14.42 -2.73 -12.07
C LEU A 207 13.95 -2.96 -13.52
N TRP A 208 12.63 -3.02 -13.76
CA TRP A 208 12.06 -3.16 -15.11
C TRP A 208 11.36 -1.87 -15.52
N ASP A 209 12.03 -1.03 -16.32
CA ASP A 209 11.41 0.13 -16.98
C ASP A 209 10.95 -0.29 -18.38
N GLY A 210 9.79 -0.96 -18.40
CA GLY A 210 9.35 -1.87 -19.46
C GLY A 210 10.01 -1.75 -20.83
N GLY A 211 11.04 -2.56 -21.03
CA GLY A 211 11.74 -2.65 -22.31
C GLY A 211 13.18 -3.08 -22.17
N ASN A 212 13.83 -2.71 -21.06
CA ASN A 212 15.18 -3.15 -20.74
C ASN A 212 15.25 -3.60 -19.28
N GLU A 213 15.95 -4.71 -19.08
CA GLU A 213 16.38 -5.20 -17.77
C GLU A 213 17.49 -4.26 -17.28
N LEU A 214 17.28 -3.58 -16.15
CA LEU A 214 18.34 -2.82 -15.49
C LEU A 214 19.03 -3.80 -14.53
N ASP A 215 20.30 -4.10 -14.82
CA ASP A 215 21.11 -5.11 -14.12
C ASP A 215 20.97 -5.06 -12.58
N ASP A 216 20.83 -6.25 -12.02
CA ASP A 216 20.90 -6.68 -10.61
C ASP A 216 21.14 -5.59 -9.55
N ILE A 217 20.11 -5.33 -8.73
CA ILE A 217 20.31 -4.76 -7.39
C ILE A 217 20.83 -5.88 -6.49
N VAL A 218 22.14 -6.10 -6.51
CA VAL A 218 22.85 -6.73 -5.39
C VAL A 218 23.29 -5.62 -4.44
N GLY A 219 22.62 -5.52 -3.29
CA GLY A 219 23.02 -4.70 -2.15
C GLY A 219 22.82 -5.50 -0.87
#